data_AF-A0A524E5V9-F1
#
_entry.id   AF-A0A524E5V9-F1
#
_cell.length_a   1.000
_cell.length_b   1.000
_cell.length_c   1.000
_cell.angle_alpha   90.00
_cell.angle_beta   90.00
_cell.angle_gamma   90.00
#
_symmetry.space_group_name_H-M   'P 1'
#
loop_
_entity.id
_entity.type
_entity.pdbx_description
1 polymer ?
#
loop_
_entity_poly.entity_id
_entity_poly.type
_entity_poly.pdbx_seq_one_letter_code
_entity_poly.pdbx_strand_id
1 'polypeptide(L)'
;MNLETNMREWEKKPLKKRYLDWLILLFFFINFIFITYIVDIEQLIIKDPTNFEYPGWPPAFFIDIIHNYATNIDPLQFARPVWWKATIWVDVLYFGPYYIVAMYAFIRGKRWIRIPSFIWSGLMFVNVTVIMSEEFFGPHQANVMWAVVLLNLPWWSFPFIVTARLWKPYPFHKRKTSIKDSESTQMREKDSGTESLPLLKRWYDIIFIGWFIINVLFIIYVIDLEQIVINDPYSFEKYPGWPPNFMIDLIHWWGYNFDPLLMARPVWYKCLIWIDLVLFGPFCIVATYAFIKRKKWIRIPTIIYAAVMFENLLIIFFEAFSANYTLYFPWVYIAAYGPYMLMPILLAIRMIIKPDPFSKGTIFSKNK
;
A
#
# COMPACT_ATOMS: atom_id res chain seq x y z
N MET A 1 -17.28 3.17 25.75
CA MET A 1 -16.27 2.77 26.75
C MET A 1 -15.27 3.90 26.94
N ASN A 2 -15.19 4.46 28.14
CA ASN A 2 -14.37 5.63 28.47
C ASN A 2 -12.87 5.29 28.32
N LEU A 3 -12.11 6.11 27.58
CA LEU A 3 -10.69 5.87 27.30
C LEU A 3 -9.82 5.92 28.58
N GLU A 4 -10.29 6.61 29.62
CA GLU A 4 -9.58 6.77 30.89
C GLU A 4 -9.65 5.55 31.80
N THR A 5 -10.76 4.81 31.81
CA THR A 5 -10.94 3.65 32.68
C THR A 5 -9.99 2.50 32.31
N ASN A 6 -9.62 2.41 31.03
CA ASN A 6 -8.75 1.37 30.50
C ASN A 6 -7.25 1.62 30.77
N MET A 7 -6.81 2.86 31.02
CA MET A 7 -5.39 3.14 31.29
C MET A 7 -4.93 2.68 32.68
N ARG A 8 -5.85 2.36 33.60
CA ARG A 8 -5.49 1.84 34.92
C ARG A 8 -4.90 0.42 34.86
N GLU A 9 -5.28 -0.38 33.86
CA GLU A 9 -4.87 -1.78 33.69
C GLU A 9 -3.56 -1.98 32.91
N TRP A 10 -3.03 -0.94 32.26
CA TRP A 10 -1.87 -1.08 31.37
C TRP A 10 -0.70 -0.23 31.86
N GLU A 11 0.47 -0.84 31.98
CA GLU A 11 1.71 -0.15 32.34
C GLU A 11 2.60 -0.06 31.09
N LYS A 12 3.07 1.15 30.78
CA LYS A 12 3.93 1.37 29.62
C LYS A 12 5.26 0.66 29.82
N LYS A 13 5.64 -0.19 28.87
CA LYS A 13 6.93 -0.89 28.90
C LYS A 13 8.04 0.10 28.50
N PRO A 14 9.09 0.29 29.32
CA PRO A 14 10.20 1.18 28.97
C PRO A 14 10.87 0.75 27.65
N LEU A 15 11.36 1.70 26.85
CA LEU A 15 12.02 1.42 25.57
C LEU A 15 13.21 0.45 25.73
N LYS A 16 13.99 0.59 26.81
CA LYS A 16 15.10 -0.31 27.15
C LYS A 16 14.70 -1.79 27.24
N LYS A 17 13.41 -2.10 27.48
CA LYS A 17 12.88 -3.47 27.57
C LYS A 17 12.14 -3.92 26.29
N ARG A 18 12.13 -3.10 25.23
CA ARG A 18 11.44 -3.37 23.96
C ARG A 18 12.48 -3.61 22.86
N TYR A 19 13.21 -4.72 22.91
CA TYR A 19 14.35 -5.01 22.03
C TYR A 19 14.00 -4.95 20.53
N LEU A 20 12.85 -5.51 20.12
CA LEU A 20 12.38 -5.42 18.73
C LEU A 20 12.13 -3.97 18.28
N ASP A 21 11.74 -3.07 19.19
CA ASP A 21 11.55 -1.66 18.85
C ASP A 21 12.89 -1.00 18.50
N TRP A 22 14.02 -1.43 19.06
CA TRP A 22 15.34 -0.91 18.67
C TRP A 22 15.72 -1.29 17.25
N LEU A 23 15.46 -2.52 16.84
CA LEU A 23 15.68 -2.97 15.46
C LEU A 23 14.82 -2.17 14.48
N ILE A 24 13.53 -1.97 14.79
CA ILE A 24 12.61 -1.17 13.98
C ILE A 24 13.05 0.30 13.92
N LEU A 25 13.50 0.86 15.04
CA LEU A 25 14.02 2.23 15.10
C LEU A 25 15.28 2.40 14.25
N LEU A 26 16.21 1.44 14.31
CA LEU A 26 17.40 1.45 13.48
C LEU A 26 17.04 1.39 11.99
N PHE A 27 16.10 0.51 11.62
CA PHE A 27 15.61 0.41 10.25
C PHE A 27 14.99 1.73 9.76
N PHE A 28 14.09 2.34 10.54
CA PHE A 28 13.50 3.64 10.17
C PHE A 28 14.53 4.77 10.13
N PHE A 29 15.53 4.76 11.01
CA PHE A 29 16.59 5.75 11.02
C PHE A 29 17.48 5.68 9.78
N ILE A 30 17.93 4.47 9.41
CA ILE A 30 18.71 4.23 8.19
C ILE A 30 17.89 4.64 6.96
N ASN A 31 16.62 4.24 6.92
CA ASN A 31 15.73 4.60 5.83
C ASN A 31 15.58 6.10 5.67
N PHE A 32 15.33 6.81 6.78
CA PHE A 32 15.20 8.26 6.73
C PHE A 32 16.48 8.94 6.26
N ILE A 33 17.62 8.67 6.89
CA ILE A 33 18.86 9.44 6.61
C ILE A 33 19.52 9.03 5.30
N PHE A 34 19.62 7.72 5.06
CA PHE A 34 20.43 7.20 3.96
C PHE A 34 19.60 6.83 2.75
N ILE A 35 18.47 6.17 2.93
CA ILE A 35 17.73 5.64 1.78
C ILE A 35 16.92 6.77 1.14
N THR A 36 15.96 7.32 1.88
CA THR A 36 15.06 8.36 1.36
C THR A 36 15.75 9.67 1.00
N TYR A 37 16.56 10.22 1.91
CA TYR A 37 17.16 11.54 1.70
C TYR A 37 18.61 11.51 1.21
N ILE A 38 19.17 10.35 0.84
CA ILE A 38 20.42 10.28 0.07
C ILE A 38 20.19 9.49 -1.22
N VAL A 39 19.82 8.21 -1.14
CA VAL A 39 19.67 7.34 -2.32
C VAL A 39 18.49 7.74 -3.22
N ASP A 40 17.30 7.92 -2.65
CA ASP A 40 16.09 8.16 -3.43
C ASP A 40 16.07 9.60 -3.96
N ILE A 41 16.38 10.59 -3.12
CA ILE A 41 16.35 12.00 -3.53
C ILE A 41 17.40 12.33 -4.61
N GLU A 42 18.55 11.64 -4.63
CA GLU A 42 19.57 11.81 -5.69
C GLU A 42 18.95 11.59 -7.07
N GLN A 43 18.09 10.57 -7.20
CA GLN A 43 17.47 10.18 -8.46
C GLN A 43 16.42 11.18 -8.96
N LEU A 44 15.95 12.08 -8.10
CA LEU A 44 15.09 13.21 -8.50
C LEU A 44 15.91 14.47 -8.83
N ILE A 45 17.03 14.69 -8.14
CA ILE A 45 17.89 15.86 -8.31
C ILE A 45 18.73 15.73 -9.59
N ILE A 46 19.36 14.57 -9.78
CA ILE A 46 20.17 14.25 -10.96
C ILE A 46 19.25 13.64 -12.02
N LYS A 47 18.90 14.46 -13.01
CA LYS A 47 17.98 14.08 -14.09
C LYS A 47 18.60 13.11 -15.09
N ASP A 48 19.88 13.30 -15.40
CA ASP A 48 20.64 12.46 -16.32
C ASP A 48 21.92 12.00 -15.62
N PRO A 49 21.99 10.74 -15.14
CA PRO A 49 23.16 10.24 -14.45
C PRO A 49 24.37 10.02 -15.37
N THR A 50 24.22 10.13 -16.69
CA THR A 50 25.33 10.06 -17.65
C THR A 50 26.01 11.40 -17.89
N ASN A 51 25.31 12.50 -17.59
CA ASN A 51 25.78 13.86 -17.82
C ASN A 51 25.22 14.82 -16.77
N PHE A 52 25.93 14.93 -15.64
CA PHE A 52 25.52 15.78 -14.52
C PHE A 52 26.70 16.48 -13.87
N GLU A 53 26.39 17.54 -13.14
CA GLU A 53 27.29 18.16 -12.17
C GLU A 53 26.86 17.75 -10.76
N TYR A 54 27.82 17.56 -9.85
CA TYR A 54 27.51 17.21 -8.48
C TYR A 54 26.65 18.30 -7.82
N PRO A 55 25.42 17.98 -7.35
CA PRO A 55 24.60 18.92 -6.64
C PRO A 55 25.17 19.21 -5.24
N GLY A 56 24.63 20.23 -4.57
CA GLY A 56 24.98 20.51 -3.17
C GLY A 56 24.52 19.40 -2.20
N TRP A 57 23.58 18.55 -2.62
CA TRP A 57 23.12 17.39 -1.88
C TRP A 57 22.54 16.34 -2.85
N PRO A 58 22.80 15.03 -2.64
CA PRO A 58 23.69 14.46 -1.62
C PRO A 58 25.19 14.73 -1.89
N PRO A 59 26.07 14.51 -0.90
CA PRO A 59 27.52 14.62 -1.10
C PRO A 59 28.03 13.73 -2.24
N ALA A 60 29.03 14.22 -3.00
CA ALA A 60 29.59 13.55 -4.17
C ALA A 60 29.95 12.07 -3.93
N PHE A 61 30.61 11.78 -2.81
CA PHE A 61 30.96 10.41 -2.43
C PHE A 61 29.76 9.44 -2.38
N PHE A 62 28.58 9.89 -1.93
CA PHE A 62 27.39 9.05 -1.92
C PHE A 62 26.83 8.84 -3.33
N ILE A 63 26.89 9.88 -4.17
CA ILE A 63 26.48 9.79 -5.57
C ILE A 63 27.34 8.74 -6.29
N ASP A 64 28.66 8.78 -6.09
CA ASP A 64 29.59 7.80 -6.68
C ASP A 64 29.25 6.36 -6.27
N ILE A 65 28.91 6.14 -4.99
CA ILE A 65 28.48 4.82 -4.50
C ILE A 65 27.16 4.39 -5.17
N ILE A 66 26.17 5.29 -5.24
CA ILE A 66 24.87 5.00 -5.83
C ILE A 66 25.03 4.66 -7.31
N HIS A 67 25.81 5.44 -8.06
CA HIS A 67 26.03 5.22 -9.48
C HIS A 67 26.86 3.95 -9.74
N ASN A 68 27.83 3.64 -8.87
CA ASN A 68 28.55 2.37 -8.94
C ASN A 68 27.62 1.17 -8.71
N TYR A 69 26.76 1.24 -7.70
CA TYR A 69 25.76 0.21 -7.45
C TYR A 69 24.80 0.06 -8.64
N ALA A 70 24.27 1.18 -9.14
CA ALA A 70 23.31 1.19 -10.23
C ALA A 70 23.89 0.67 -11.56
N THR A 71 25.17 0.96 -11.85
CA THR A 71 25.81 0.48 -13.08
C THR A 71 26.25 -0.98 -13.01
N ASN A 72 26.71 -1.45 -11.84
CA ASN A 72 27.29 -2.78 -11.70
C ASN A 72 26.32 -3.85 -11.18
N ILE A 73 25.30 -3.47 -10.40
CA ILE A 73 24.40 -4.39 -9.71
C ILE A 73 22.95 -4.22 -10.17
N ASP A 74 22.43 -2.99 -10.15
CA ASP A 74 21.02 -2.70 -10.41
C ASP A 74 20.82 -1.61 -11.49
N PRO A 75 20.84 -2.01 -12.78
CA PRO A 75 20.63 -1.10 -13.90
C PRO A 75 19.29 -0.37 -13.88
N LEU A 76 18.26 -0.89 -13.19
CA LEU A 76 16.96 -0.25 -13.10
C LEU A 76 17.05 1.09 -12.38
N GLN A 77 17.84 1.15 -11.30
CA GLN A 77 18.13 2.39 -10.58
C GLN A 77 18.90 3.41 -11.43
N PHE A 78 19.67 2.96 -12.43
CA PHE A 78 20.34 3.86 -13.37
C PHE A 78 19.36 4.36 -14.44
N ALA A 79 18.49 3.49 -14.95
CA ALA A 79 17.52 3.79 -15.98
C ALA A 79 16.39 4.74 -15.51
N ARG A 80 15.97 4.63 -14.24
CA ARG A 80 15.00 5.53 -13.58
C ARG A 80 13.73 5.77 -14.43
N PRO A 81 13.02 4.72 -14.86
CA PRO A 81 11.78 4.87 -15.62
C PRO A 81 10.75 5.70 -14.84
N VAL A 82 9.71 6.18 -15.52
CA VAL A 82 8.83 7.20 -14.94
C VAL A 82 8.08 6.67 -13.71
N TRP A 83 7.55 5.45 -13.75
CA TRP A 83 6.94 4.77 -12.60
C TRP A 83 7.90 4.64 -11.40
N TRP A 84 9.18 4.38 -11.63
CA TRP A 84 10.21 4.28 -10.58
C TRP A 84 10.44 5.64 -9.91
N LYS A 85 10.48 6.72 -10.69
CA LYS A 85 10.52 8.08 -10.12
C LYS A 85 9.24 8.43 -9.37
N ALA A 86 8.09 7.88 -9.77
CA ALA A 86 6.85 8.06 -9.03
C ALA A 86 6.92 7.40 -7.64
N THR A 87 7.49 6.20 -7.52
CA THR A 87 7.69 5.54 -6.21
C THR A 87 8.65 6.35 -5.34
N ILE A 88 9.72 6.90 -5.91
CA ILE A 88 10.64 7.78 -5.18
C ILE A 88 9.95 9.05 -4.66
N TRP A 89 9.02 9.64 -5.42
CA TRP A 89 8.22 10.75 -4.92
C TRP A 89 7.39 10.34 -3.69
N VAL A 90 6.85 9.11 -3.66
CA VAL A 90 6.18 8.58 -2.48
C VAL A 90 7.17 8.40 -1.33
N ASP A 91 8.38 7.91 -1.60
CA ASP A 91 9.41 7.77 -0.57
C ASP A 91 9.72 9.11 0.10
N VAL A 92 9.99 10.14 -0.71
CA VAL A 92 10.37 11.48 -0.23
C VAL A 92 9.22 12.21 0.45
N LEU A 93 8.00 12.16 -0.10
CA LEU A 93 6.84 12.94 0.38
C LEU A 93 6.05 12.24 1.47
N TYR A 94 6.05 10.91 1.51
CA TYR A 94 5.28 10.13 2.48
C TYR A 94 6.17 9.31 3.42
N PHE A 95 7.03 8.42 2.91
CA PHE A 95 7.81 7.54 3.79
C PHE A 95 8.81 8.30 4.66
N GLY A 96 9.53 9.28 4.11
CA GLY A 96 10.45 10.15 4.84
C GLY A 96 9.81 10.80 6.07
N PRO A 97 8.74 11.60 5.92
CA PRO A 97 8.00 12.17 7.04
C PRO A 97 7.43 11.10 7.99
N TYR A 98 6.92 9.99 7.44
CA TYR A 98 6.43 8.87 8.26
C TYR A 98 7.53 8.29 9.16
N TYR A 99 8.78 8.12 8.69
CA TYR A 99 9.87 7.57 9.49
C TYR A 99 10.15 8.41 10.74
N ILE A 100 10.17 9.75 10.63
CA ILE A 100 10.33 10.65 11.78
C ILE A 100 9.18 10.43 12.78
N VAL A 101 7.95 10.46 12.27
CA VAL A 101 6.73 10.33 13.07
C VAL A 101 6.67 8.96 13.76
N ALA A 102 7.07 7.90 13.06
CA ALA A 102 7.15 6.54 13.57
C ALA A 102 8.22 6.41 14.65
N MET A 103 9.43 6.92 14.42
CA MET A 103 10.50 6.92 15.43
C MET A 103 10.04 7.60 16.72
N TYR A 104 9.47 8.81 16.63
CA TYR A 104 8.88 9.51 17.77
C TYR A 104 7.85 8.64 18.50
N ALA A 105 6.90 8.06 17.76
CA ALA A 105 5.83 7.27 18.33
C ALA A 105 6.34 5.98 19.00
N PHE A 106 7.29 5.27 18.41
CA PHE A 106 7.91 4.09 19.01
C PHE A 106 8.68 4.45 20.28
N ILE A 107 9.50 5.50 20.27
CA ILE A 107 10.23 5.98 21.45
C ILE A 107 9.25 6.35 22.58
N ARG A 108 8.21 7.11 22.25
CA ARG A 108 7.21 7.59 23.21
C ARG A 108 6.09 6.58 23.48
N GLY A 109 6.10 5.41 22.86
CA GLY A 109 5.09 4.35 23.03
C GLY A 109 3.67 4.80 22.68
N LYS A 110 3.52 5.61 21.62
CA LYS A 110 2.24 6.18 21.19
C LYS A 110 1.47 5.18 20.34
N ARG A 111 0.34 4.70 20.85
CA ARG A 111 -0.50 3.68 20.19
C ARG A 111 -1.07 4.10 18.84
N TRP A 112 -1.30 5.39 18.58
CA TRP A 112 -1.94 5.84 17.36
C TRP A 112 -1.13 5.50 16.09
N ILE A 113 0.19 5.26 16.21
CA ILE A 113 1.08 4.91 15.09
C ILE A 113 0.70 3.61 14.38
N ARG A 114 -0.11 2.76 15.02
CA ARG A 114 -0.56 1.49 14.45
C ARG A 114 -1.17 1.65 13.06
N ILE A 115 -2.09 2.61 12.87
CA ILE A 115 -2.77 2.77 11.58
C ILE A 115 -1.80 3.26 10.50
N PRO A 116 -1.02 4.36 10.70
CA PRO A 116 0.02 4.75 9.76
C PRO A 116 1.01 3.64 9.44
N SER A 117 1.44 2.84 10.42
CA SER A 117 2.37 1.74 10.18
C SER A 117 1.79 0.58 9.40
N PHE A 118 0.48 0.28 9.54
CA PHE A 118 -0.18 -0.71 8.70
C PHE A 118 -0.31 -0.24 7.25
N ILE A 119 -0.60 1.05 7.05
CA ILE A 119 -0.59 1.67 5.73
C ILE A 119 0.82 1.52 5.14
N TRP A 120 1.83 2.09 5.80
CA TRP A 120 3.24 1.98 5.37
C TRP A 120 3.66 0.53 5.05
N SER A 121 3.25 -0.45 5.86
CA SER A 121 3.58 -1.86 5.61
C SER A 121 2.98 -2.37 4.30
N GLY A 122 1.74 -2.03 3.98
CA GLY A 122 1.11 -2.46 2.72
C GLY A 122 1.77 -1.84 1.50
N LEU A 123 1.99 -0.52 1.54
CA LEU A 123 2.60 0.24 0.45
C LEU A 123 4.03 -0.26 0.19
N MET A 124 4.85 -0.35 1.25
CA MET A 124 6.23 -0.83 1.15
C MET A 124 6.32 -2.25 0.59
N PHE A 125 5.46 -3.16 1.05
CA PHE A 125 5.45 -4.54 0.55
C PHE A 125 5.14 -4.60 -0.94
N VAL A 126 4.16 -3.83 -1.41
CA VAL A 126 3.74 -3.80 -2.81
C VAL A 126 4.81 -3.15 -3.67
N ASN A 127 5.32 -1.97 -3.29
CA ASN A 127 6.35 -1.26 -4.04
C ASN A 127 7.60 -2.11 -4.25
N VAL A 128 8.10 -2.75 -3.20
CA VAL A 128 9.31 -3.60 -3.31
C VAL A 128 9.02 -4.87 -4.12
N THR A 129 7.81 -5.42 -4.05
CA THR A 129 7.42 -6.55 -4.90
C THR A 129 7.42 -6.16 -6.37
N VAL A 130 6.93 -4.96 -6.71
CA VAL A 130 6.93 -4.42 -8.07
C VAL A 130 8.36 -4.12 -8.55
N ILE A 131 9.17 -3.48 -7.71
CA ILE A 131 10.60 -3.22 -7.97
C ILE A 131 11.33 -4.53 -8.29
N MET A 132 11.22 -5.53 -7.41
CA MET A 132 11.82 -6.83 -7.66
C MET A 132 11.28 -7.50 -8.92
N SER A 133 9.99 -7.35 -9.24
CA SER A 133 9.48 -7.92 -10.49
C SER A 133 10.16 -7.32 -11.73
N GLU A 134 10.43 -6.01 -11.73
CA GLU A 134 11.10 -5.34 -12.84
C GLU A 134 12.59 -5.71 -12.87
N GLU A 135 13.26 -5.81 -11.72
CA GLU A 135 14.65 -6.26 -11.60
C GLU A 135 14.83 -7.70 -12.13
N PHE A 136 13.81 -8.56 -12.00
CA PHE A 136 13.84 -9.94 -12.46
C PHE A 136 13.47 -10.12 -13.93
N PHE A 137 12.42 -9.43 -14.38
CA PHE A 137 11.77 -9.74 -15.66
C PHE A 137 11.68 -8.55 -16.61
N GLY A 138 11.97 -7.34 -16.12
CA GLY A 138 11.91 -6.11 -16.88
C GLY A 138 13.04 -5.95 -17.90
N PRO A 139 13.07 -4.83 -18.64
CA PRO A 139 14.12 -4.53 -19.60
C PRO A 139 15.47 -4.17 -18.97
N HIS A 140 15.47 -3.76 -17.70
CA HIS A 140 16.67 -3.37 -16.94
C HIS A 140 16.93 -4.37 -15.81
N GLN A 141 17.15 -5.64 -16.17
CA GLN A 141 17.35 -6.71 -15.19
C GLN A 141 18.59 -6.47 -14.33
N ALA A 142 18.55 -6.93 -13.09
CA ALA A 142 19.69 -6.89 -12.19
C ALA A 142 20.86 -7.71 -12.75
N ASN A 143 22.05 -7.08 -12.83
CA ASN A 143 23.29 -7.76 -13.21
C ASN A 143 23.69 -8.81 -12.18
N VAL A 144 23.38 -8.56 -10.90
CA VAL A 144 23.70 -9.45 -9.77
C VAL A 144 22.44 -9.72 -8.94
N MET A 145 21.59 -10.61 -9.47
CA MET A 145 20.25 -10.90 -8.93
C MET A 145 20.22 -11.18 -7.42
N TRP A 146 21.11 -12.04 -6.92
CA TRP A 146 21.12 -12.41 -5.51
C TRP A 146 21.44 -11.22 -4.60
N ALA A 147 22.27 -10.28 -5.06
CA ALA A 147 22.66 -9.11 -4.28
C ALA A 147 21.47 -8.16 -4.15
N VAL A 148 20.77 -7.91 -5.26
CA VAL A 148 19.55 -7.10 -5.29
C VAL A 148 18.46 -7.70 -4.39
N VAL A 149 18.22 -9.02 -4.46
CA VAL A 149 17.26 -9.69 -3.57
C VAL A 149 17.63 -9.54 -2.09
N LEU A 150 18.91 -9.75 -1.74
CA LEU A 150 19.37 -9.61 -0.36
C LEU A 150 19.25 -8.17 0.14
N LEU A 151 19.52 -7.19 -0.73
CA LEU A 151 19.38 -5.78 -0.41
C LEU A 151 17.91 -5.42 -0.26
N ASN A 152 17.00 -5.86 -1.13
CA ASN A 152 15.57 -5.57 -1.04
C ASN A 152 14.85 -6.31 0.11
N LEU A 153 15.41 -7.42 0.62
CA LEU A 153 14.81 -8.27 1.64
C LEU A 153 14.37 -7.55 2.94
N PRO A 154 15.12 -6.58 3.52
CA PRO A 154 14.66 -5.82 4.67
C PRO A 154 13.36 -5.06 4.38
N TRP A 155 13.23 -4.40 3.23
CA TRP A 155 12.02 -3.67 2.87
C TRP A 155 10.85 -4.58 2.56
N TRP A 156 11.10 -5.78 2.04
CA TRP A 156 10.06 -6.79 1.85
C TRP A 156 9.61 -7.43 3.17
N SER A 157 10.52 -7.66 4.13
CA SER A 157 10.26 -8.40 5.38
C SER A 157 9.79 -7.52 6.55
N PHE A 158 10.29 -6.30 6.70
CA PHE A 158 9.93 -5.40 7.79
C PHE A 158 8.45 -5.01 7.84
N PRO A 159 7.70 -4.89 6.72
CA PRO A 159 6.25 -4.78 6.74
C PRO A 159 5.57 -5.82 7.64
N PHE A 160 5.98 -7.09 7.55
CA PHE A 160 5.45 -8.17 8.38
C PHE A 160 5.89 -8.03 9.84
N ILE A 161 7.15 -7.67 10.08
CA ILE A 161 7.70 -7.48 11.44
C ILE A 161 6.96 -6.34 12.16
N VAL A 162 6.81 -5.19 11.51
CA VAL A 162 6.12 -4.01 12.05
C VAL A 162 4.64 -4.31 12.26
N THR A 163 4.00 -4.97 11.30
CA THR A 163 2.58 -5.38 11.41
C THR A 163 2.38 -6.31 12.61
N ALA A 164 3.18 -7.37 12.72
CA ALA A 164 3.12 -8.31 13.84
C ALA A 164 3.39 -7.61 15.18
N ARG A 165 4.38 -6.72 15.22
CA ARG A 165 4.74 -5.94 16.40
C ARG A 165 3.59 -5.07 16.91
N LEU A 166 2.84 -4.47 15.98
CA LEU A 166 1.76 -3.52 16.25
C LEU A 166 0.36 -4.17 16.28
N TRP A 167 0.27 -5.49 16.06
CA TRP A 167 -1.00 -6.22 15.97
C TRP A 167 -1.87 -6.07 17.23
N LYS A 168 -1.26 -6.12 18.41
CA LYS A 168 -1.99 -5.99 19.69
C LYS A 168 -2.54 -4.56 19.88
N PRO A 169 -3.70 -4.38 20.53
CA PRO A 169 -4.27 -3.05 20.79
C PRO A 169 -3.34 -2.11 21.56
N TYR A 170 -2.59 -2.62 22.55
CA TYR A 170 -1.65 -1.84 23.36
C TYR A 170 -0.22 -2.37 23.15
N PRO A 171 0.40 -2.14 21.99
CA PRO A 171 1.65 -2.82 21.63
C PRO A 171 2.83 -2.39 22.50
N PHE A 172 2.76 -1.21 23.12
CA PHE A 172 3.85 -0.66 23.94
C PHE A 172 3.64 -0.84 25.46
N HIS A 173 2.60 -1.56 25.88
CA HIS A 173 2.23 -1.69 27.28
C HIS A 173 2.15 -3.17 27.67
N LYS A 174 2.39 -3.46 28.96
CA LYS A 174 2.05 -4.75 29.58
C LYS A 174 0.78 -4.57 30.41
N ARG A 175 -0.03 -5.61 30.55
CA ARG A 175 -1.15 -5.60 31.49
C ARG A 175 -0.57 -5.63 32.90
N LYS A 176 -1.08 -4.81 33.82
CA LYS A 176 -0.80 -4.94 35.25
C LYS A 176 -1.46 -6.24 35.69
N THR A 177 -0.68 -7.19 36.21
CA THR A 177 -1.21 -8.40 36.84
C THR A 177 -2.04 -7.99 38.05
N SER A 178 -3.36 -8.01 37.93
CA SER A 178 -4.28 -7.95 39.07
C SER A 178 -4.91 -9.32 39.25
N ILE A 179 -4.74 -9.90 40.43
CA ILE A 179 -5.42 -11.11 40.89
C ILE A 179 -6.92 -10.81 40.89
N LYS A 180 -7.62 -11.07 39.78
CA LYS A 180 -9.09 -11.16 39.62
C LYS A 180 -9.44 -11.46 38.16
N ASP A 181 -8.92 -12.57 37.63
CA ASP A 181 -9.21 -13.01 36.25
C ASP A 181 -10.57 -13.76 36.12
N SER A 182 -11.35 -13.91 37.19
CA SER A 182 -12.64 -14.62 37.16
C SER A 182 -13.87 -13.74 36.90
N GLU A 183 -13.86 -12.45 37.30
CA GLU A 183 -15.04 -11.56 37.14
C GLU A 183 -15.06 -10.79 35.80
N SER A 184 -13.89 -10.57 35.18
CA SER A 184 -13.77 -9.74 33.97
C SER A 184 -14.21 -10.44 32.67
N THR A 185 -14.23 -11.78 32.66
CA THR A 185 -14.67 -12.59 31.50
C THR A 185 -16.18 -12.53 31.33
N GLN A 186 -16.96 -12.55 32.43
CA GLN A 186 -18.43 -12.47 32.39
C GLN A 186 -18.96 -11.06 32.08
N MET A 187 -18.27 -9.99 32.48
CA MET A 187 -18.66 -8.62 32.11
C MET A 187 -18.33 -8.26 30.65
N ARG A 188 -17.29 -8.87 30.05
CA ARG A 188 -16.92 -8.63 28.64
C ARG A 188 -17.92 -9.19 27.64
N GLU A 189 -18.63 -10.26 27.97
CA GLU A 189 -19.70 -10.79 27.12
C GLU A 189 -20.97 -9.92 27.16
N LYS A 190 -21.21 -9.23 28.28
CA LYS A 190 -22.47 -8.50 28.50
C LYS A 190 -22.50 -7.09 27.90
N ASP A 191 -21.34 -6.48 27.61
CA ASP A 191 -21.24 -5.04 27.27
C ASP A 191 -20.74 -4.75 25.83
N SER A 192 -20.70 -5.76 24.95
CA SER A 192 -20.39 -5.56 23.52
C SER A 192 -21.57 -5.06 22.67
N GLY A 193 -22.68 -4.71 23.33
CA GLY A 193 -23.95 -4.26 22.74
C GLY A 193 -23.90 -2.87 22.11
N THR A 194 -22.87 -2.54 21.34
CA THR A 194 -23.05 -1.50 20.31
C THR A 194 -23.92 -2.10 19.23
N GLU A 195 -25.22 -1.78 19.28
CA GLU A 195 -26.20 -2.24 18.30
C GLU A 195 -25.69 -1.90 16.89
N SER A 196 -25.28 -2.94 16.15
CA SER A 196 -24.74 -2.78 14.81
C SER A 196 -25.87 -2.36 13.88
N LEU A 197 -25.63 -1.32 13.09
CA LEU A 197 -26.66 -0.81 12.20
C LEU A 197 -26.95 -1.83 11.08
N PRO A 198 -28.23 -2.06 10.74
CA PRO A 198 -28.58 -2.81 9.54
C PRO A 198 -28.08 -2.11 8.28
N LEU A 199 -27.85 -2.87 7.22
CA LEU A 199 -27.23 -2.36 5.99
C LEU A 199 -28.05 -1.22 5.35
N LEU A 200 -29.38 -1.30 5.42
CA LEU A 200 -30.27 -0.23 4.95
C LEU A 200 -30.08 1.10 5.70
N LYS A 201 -29.67 1.06 6.98
CA LYS A 201 -29.32 2.26 7.76
C LYS A 201 -27.87 2.71 7.53
N ARG A 202 -27.12 2.00 6.69
CA ARG A 202 -25.74 2.24 6.29
C ARG A 202 -25.65 2.26 4.77
N TRP A 203 -26.54 3.01 4.13
CA TRP A 203 -26.75 2.95 2.68
C TRP A 203 -25.46 3.20 1.87
N TYR A 204 -24.55 4.06 2.34
CA TYR A 204 -23.24 4.28 1.68
C TYR A 204 -22.35 3.02 1.71
N ASP A 205 -22.52 2.10 2.67
CA ASP A 205 -21.81 0.83 2.68
C ASP A 205 -22.33 -0.14 1.59
N ILE A 206 -23.53 0.11 1.04
CA ILE A 206 -24.01 -0.59 -0.17
C ILE A 206 -23.19 -0.16 -1.38
N ILE A 207 -22.77 1.10 -1.46
CA ILE A 207 -21.89 1.59 -2.54
C ILE A 207 -20.54 0.89 -2.46
N PHE A 208 -19.95 0.77 -1.27
CA PHE A 208 -18.67 0.04 -1.11
C PHE A 208 -18.81 -1.46 -1.44
N ILE A 209 -19.93 -2.09 -1.08
CA ILE A 209 -20.21 -3.48 -1.48
C ILE A 209 -20.32 -3.58 -3.00
N GLY A 210 -21.09 -2.70 -3.65
CA GLY A 210 -21.19 -2.67 -5.11
C GLY A 210 -19.84 -2.45 -5.78
N TRP A 211 -19.00 -1.57 -5.22
CA TRP A 211 -17.63 -1.35 -5.66
C TRP A 211 -16.79 -2.62 -5.62
N PHE A 212 -16.76 -3.34 -4.48
CA PHE A 212 -16.01 -4.59 -4.38
C PHE A 212 -16.53 -5.66 -5.36
N ILE A 213 -17.84 -5.76 -5.54
CA ILE A 213 -18.45 -6.71 -6.48
C ILE A 213 -18.06 -6.39 -7.92
N ILE A 214 -18.14 -5.11 -8.32
CA ILE A 214 -17.73 -4.67 -9.67
C ILE A 214 -16.24 -4.96 -9.88
N ASN A 215 -15.39 -4.63 -8.90
CA ASN A 215 -13.96 -4.88 -9.01
C ASN A 215 -13.67 -6.37 -9.21
N VAL A 216 -14.31 -7.26 -8.46
CA VAL A 216 -14.12 -8.71 -8.61
C VAL A 216 -14.67 -9.20 -9.95
N LEU A 217 -15.92 -8.88 -10.28
CA LEU A 217 -16.60 -9.49 -11.43
C LEU A 217 -16.17 -8.93 -12.79
N PHE A 218 -15.68 -7.69 -12.83
CA PHE A 218 -15.44 -6.98 -14.08
C PHE A 218 -14.02 -6.44 -14.23
N ILE A 219 -13.36 -6.00 -13.16
CA ILE A 219 -12.02 -5.41 -13.26
C ILE A 219 -10.98 -6.51 -13.16
N ILE A 220 -10.87 -7.11 -11.98
CA ILE A 220 -9.80 -8.04 -11.63
C ILE A 220 -9.86 -9.32 -12.47
N TYR A 221 -10.99 -10.03 -12.44
CA TYR A 221 -11.08 -11.32 -13.12
C TYR A 221 -11.53 -11.20 -14.59
N VAL A 222 -11.61 -10.01 -15.15
CA VAL A 222 -11.96 -9.82 -16.56
C VAL A 222 -10.93 -8.92 -17.25
N ILE A 223 -10.87 -7.62 -16.91
CA ILE A 223 -9.92 -6.70 -17.54
C ILE A 223 -8.47 -7.05 -17.19
N ASP A 224 -8.16 -7.18 -15.90
CA ASP A 224 -6.78 -7.40 -15.47
C ASP A 224 -6.31 -8.81 -15.86
N LEU A 225 -7.18 -9.81 -15.69
CA LEU A 225 -6.88 -11.19 -16.09
C LEU A 225 -6.57 -11.33 -17.59
N GLU A 226 -7.26 -10.61 -18.48
CA GLU A 226 -6.97 -10.62 -19.92
C GLU A 226 -5.52 -10.25 -20.20
N GLN A 227 -4.97 -9.27 -19.48
CA GLN A 227 -3.61 -8.79 -19.67
C GLN A 227 -2.52 -9.80 -19.29
N ILE A 228 -2.88 -10.80 -18.49
CA ILE A 228 -2.00 -11.90 -18.11
C ILE A 228 -2.18 -13.10 -19.03
N VAL A 229 -3.42 -13.38 -19.43
CA VAL A 229 -3.74 -14.54 -20.27
C VAL A 229 -3.31 -14.32 -21.72
N ILE A 230 -3.39 -13.09 -22.22
CA ILE A 230 -2.93 -12.71 -23.56
C ILE A 230 -1.56 -12.04 -23.45
N ASN A 231 -0.52 -12.77 -23.84
CA ASN A 231 0.86 -12.30 -23.75
C ASN A 231 1.15 -11.13 -24.71
N ASP A 232 0.70 -11.23 -25.96
CA ASP A 232 0.82 -10.18 -26.97
C ASP A 232 -0.59 -9.73 -27.40
N PRO A 233 -1.03 -8.53 -26.99
CA PRO A 233 -2.36 -8.05 -27.34
C PRO A 233 -2.49 -7.57 -28.80
N TYR A 234 -1.38 -7.42 -29.51
CA TYR A 234 -1.38 -7.03 -30.92
C TYR A 234 -1.42 -8.24 -31.85
N SER A 235 -1.07 -9.43 -31.35
CA SER A 235 -1.05 -10.67 -32.13
C SER A 235 -1.35 -11.90 -31.27
N PHE A 236 -2.56 -12.45 -31.42
CA PHE A 236 -2.92 -13.74 -30.82
C PHE A 236 -3.80 -14.55 -31.79
N GLU A 237 -3.48 -15.84 -31.95
CA GLU A 237 -4.15 -16.71 -32.95
C GLU A 237 -5.57 -17.12 -32.52
N LYS A 238 -5.83 -17.19 -31.21
CA LYS A 238 -7.08 -17.68 -30.66
C LYS A 238 -7.42 -16.98 -29.36
N TYR A 239 -8.69 -16.57 -29.22
CA TYR A 239 -9.22 -16.07 -27.97
C TYR A 239 -9.09 -17.13 -26.84
N PRO A 240 -8.70 -16.72 -25.62
CA PRO A 240 -8.69 -17.60 -24.47
C PRO A 240 -10.12 -18.04 -24.10
N GLY A 241 -10.22 -19.06 -23.23
CA GLY A 241 -11.52 -19.52 -22.73
C GLY A 241 -12.23 -18.49 -21.82
N TRP A 242 -11.47 -17.52 -21.32
CA TRP A 242 -11.97 -16.41 -20.52
C TRP A 242 -10.94 -15.25 -20.55
N PRO A 243 -11.35 -13.98 -20.61
CA PRO A 243 -12.73 -13.47 -20.65
C PRO A 243 -13.47 -13.73 -21.98
N PRO A 244 -14.79 -13.47 -22.07
CA PRO A 244 -15.53 -13.61 -23.32
C PRO A 244 -14.96 -12.72 -24.43
N ASN A 245 -14.98 -13.21 -25.68
CA ASN A 245 -14.34 -12.52 -26.83
C ASN A 245 -14.76 -11.05 -26.97
N PHE A 246 -16.05 -10.74 -26.86
CA PHE A 246 -16.55 -9.36 -26.98
C PHE A 246 -15.95 -8.43 -25.91
N MET A 247 -15.57 -8.97 -24.76
CA MET A 247 -14.94 -8.21 -23.69
C MET A 247 -13.48 -7.92 -24.01
N ILE A 248 -12.77 -8.90 -24.57
CA ILE A 248 -11.40 -8.73 -25.05
C ILE A 248 -11.37 -7.65 -26.13
N ASP A 249 -12.30 -7.72 -27.09
CA ASP A 249 -12.43 -6.71 -28.15
C ASP A 249 -12.69 -5.31 -27.56
N LEU A 250 -13.52 -5.21 -26.51
CA LEU A 250 -13.80 -3.95 -25.82
C LEU A 250 -12.58 -3.42 -25.06
N ILE A 251 -11.85 -4.28 -24.36
CA ILE A 251 -10.61 -3.93 -23.64
C ILE A 251 -9.56 -3.41 -24.63
N HIS A 252 -9.38 -4.12 -25.74
CA HIS A 252 -8.44 -3.73 -26.78
C HIS A 252 -8.86 -2.44 -27.45
N TRP A 253 -10.14 -2.28 -27.81
CA TRP A 253 -10.68 -1.02 -28.31
C TRP A 253 -10.40 0.14 -27.35
N TRP A 254 -10.64 -0.05 -26.05
CA TRP A 254 -10.32 0.97 -25.05
C TRP A 254 -8.82 1.29 -25.02
N GLY A 255 -7.97 0.27 -24.99
CA GLY A 255 -6.52 0.43 -24.95
C GLY A 255 -5.96 1.15 -26.19
N TYR A 256 -6.45 0.82 -27.39
CA TYR A 256 -6.03 1.49 -28.63
C TYR A 256 -6.46 2.96 -28.70
N ASN A 257 -7.60 3.33 -28.11
CA ASN A 257 -8.18 4.67 -28.28
C ASN A 257 -7.90 5.61 -27.11
N PHE A 258 -7.75 5.08 -25.88
CA PHE A 258 -7.72 5.89 -24.66
C PHE A 258 -6.60 5.51 -23.70
N ASP A 259 -6.15 4.25 -23.68
CA ASP A 259 -5.18 3.76 -22.70
C ASP A 259 -4.05 2.94 -23.33
N PRO A 260 -3.03 3.63 -23.90
CA PRO A 260 -1.88 2.93 -24.49
C PRO A 260 -1.03 2.19 -23.44
N LEU A 261 -1.09 2.56 -22.15
CA LEU A 261 -0.36 1.88 -21.09
C LEU A 261 -0.92 0.46 -20.86
N LEU A 262 -2.24 0.31 -20.93
CA LEU A 262 -2.95 -0.98 -20.89
C LEU A 262 -2.50 -1.94 -22.00
N MET A 263 -2.13 -1.41 -23.16
CA MET A 263 -1.65 -2.21 -24.30
C MET A 263 -0.15 -2.47 -24.23
N ALA A 264 0.62 -1.54 -23.67
CA ALA A 264 2.06 -1.71 -23.47
C ALA A 264 2.41 -2.80 -22.45
N ARG A 265 1.58 -2.99 -21.40
CA ARG A 265 1.71 -4.06 -20.39
C ARG A 265 3.15 -4.23 -19.86
N PRO A 266 3.81 -3.15 -19.40
CA PRO A 266 5.16 -3.28 -18.85
C PRO A 266 5.16 -4.21 -17.63
N VAL A 267 6.32 -4.76 -17.29
CA VAL A 267 6.46 -5.83 -16.30
C VAL A 267 5.93 -5.40 -14.93
N TRP A 268 6.31 -4.21 -14.45
CA TRP A 268 5.78 -3.63 -13.22
C TRP A 268 4.24 -3.56 -13.19
N TYR A 269 3.60 -3.21 -14.32
CA TYR A 269 2.14 -3.11 -14.43
C TYR A 269 1.49 -4.49 -14.36
N LYS A 270 2.07 -5.49 -15.04
CA LYS A 270 1.62 -6.89 -14.91
C LYS A 270 1.83 -7.44 -13.50
N CYS A 271 2.87 -6.99 -12.78
CA CYS A 271 3.06 -7.37 -11.38
C CYS A 271 1.93 -6.82 -10.48
N LEU A 272 1.51 -5.56 -10.69
CA LEU A 272 0.34 -5.00 -10.01
C LEU A 272 -0.93 -5.82 -10.30
N ILE A 273 -1.12 -6.24 -11.55
CA ILE A 273 -2.24 -7.13 -11.91
C ILE A 273 -2.15 -8.48 -11.20
N TRP A 274 -0.97 -9.08 -11.11
CA TRP A 274 -0.80 -10.32 -10.33
C TRP A 274 -1.19 -10.11 -8.87
N ILE A 275 -0.80 -8.98 -8.27
CA ILE A 275 -1.24 -8.59 -6.92
C ILE A 275 -2.77 -8.46 -6.86
N ASP A 276 -3.38 -7.87 -7.88
CA ASP A 276 -4.84 -7.73 -7.95
C ASP A 276 -5.53 -9.10 -7.99
N LEU A 277 -5.05 -10.01 -8.83
CA LEU A 277 -5.58 -11.37 -8.96
C LEU A 277 -5.42 -12.19 -7.67
N VAL A 278 -4.25 -12.16 -7.04
CA VAL A 278 -3.91 -13.08 -5.93
C VAL A 278 -4.23 -12.51 -4.55
N LEU A 279 -4.29 -11.19 -4.40
CA LEU A 279 -4.55 -10.53 -3.12
C LEU A 279 -5.86 -9.74 -3.14
N PHE A 280 -6.04 -8.82 -4.08
CA PHE A 280 -7.17 -7.88 -4.01
C PHE A 280 -8.51 -8.50 -4.44
N GLY A 281 -8.53 -9.40 -5.42
CA GLY A 281 -9.71 -10.17 -5.81
C GLY A 281 -10.28 -10.95 -4.62
N PRO A 282 -9.49 -11.84 -3.98
CA PRO A 282 -9.91 -12.54 -2.77
C PRO A 282 -10.29 -11.58 -1.64
N PHE A 283 -9.54 -10.49 -1.43
CA PHE A 283 -9.87 -9.49 -0.43
C PHE A 283 -11.24 -8.85 -0.68
N CYS A 284 -11.58 -8.46 -1.90
CA CYS A 284 -12.86 -7.82 -2.24
C CYS A 284 -14.06 -8.75 -1.95
N ILE A 285 -13.93 -10.06 -2.20
CA ILE A 285 -14.93 -11.07 -1.82
C ILE A 285 -15.11 -11.10 -0.29
N VAL A 286 -13.99 -11.18 0.42
CA VAL A 286 -13.96 -11.22 1.89
C VAL A 286 -14.51 -9.92 2.49
N ALA A 287 -14.18 -8.77 1.92
CA ALA A 287 -14.65 -7.46 2.32
C ALA A 287 -16.16 -7.33 2.10
N THR A 288 -16.68 -7.79 0.96
CA THR A 288 -18.12 -7.87 0.68
C THR A 288 -18.86 -8.62 1.77
N TYR A 289 -18.41 -9.85 2.09
CA TYR A 289 -18.97 -10.64 3.19
C TYR A 289 -18.91 -9.89 4.52
N ALA A 290 -17.75 -9.32 4.85
CA ALA A 290 -17.52 -8.64 6.12
C ALA A 290 -18.37 -7.38 6.29
N PHE A 291 -18.62 -6.62 5.22
CA PHE A 291 -19.49 -5.45 5.25
C PHE A 291 -20.96 -5.85 5.50
N ILE A 292 -21.43 -6.89 4.80
CA ILE A 292 -22.78 -7.45 4.96
C ILE A 292 -22.98 -7.98 6.38
N LYS A 293 -22.02 -8.77 6.88
CA LYS A 293 -22.07 -9.41 8.20
C LYS A 293 -21.48 -8.55 9.33
N ARG A 294 -21.11 -7.30 9.04
CA ARG A 294 -20.68 -6.29 10.02
C ARG A 294 -19.46 -6.74 10.84
N LYS A 295 -18.52 -7.44 10.19
CA LYS A 295 -17.35 -8.02 10.84
C LYS A 295 -16.27 -6.95 11.05
N LYS A 296 -16.12 -6.48 12.30
CA LYS A 296 -15.24 -5.36 12.68
C LYS A 296 -13.77 -5.55 12.31
N TRP A 297 -13.31 -6.80 12.20
CA TRP A 297 -11.92 -7.11 11.88
C TRP A 297 -11.49 -6.65 10.49
N ILE A 298 -12.43 -6.46 9.54
CA ILE A 298 -12.13 -6.04 8.17
C ILE A 298 -11.56 -4.62 8.09
N ARG A 299 -11.77 -3.82 9.15
CA ARG A 299 -11.37 -2.41 9.20
C ARG A 299 -9.91 -2.17 8.80
N ILE A 300 -8.96 -2.91 9.38
CA ILE A 300 -7.54 -2.69 9.10
C ILE A 300 -7.17 -3.17 7.69
N PRO A 301 -7.51 -4.39 7.25
CA PRO A 301 -7.32 -4.81 5.86
C PRO A 301 -7.88 -3.83 4.84
N THR A 302 -9.08 -3.29 5.08
CA THR A 302 -9.69 -2.29 4.19
C THR A 302 -8.91 -0.97 4.12
N ILE A 303 -8.34 -0.50 5.23
CA ILE A 303 -7.50 0.72 5.23
C ILE A 303 -6.23 0.47 4.40
N ILE A 304 -5.61 -0.70 4.55
CA ILE A 304 -4.40 -1.07 3.80
C ILE A 304 -4.73 -1.16 2.31
N TYR A 305 -5.75 -1.93 1.95
CA TYR A 305 -6.23 -2.05 0.57
C TYR A 305 -6.49 -0.67 -0.05
N ALA A 306 -7.21 0.19 0.65
CA ALA A 306 -7.55 1.50 0.16
C ALA A 306 -6.30 2.38 -0.07
N ALA A 307 -5.31 2.31 0.81
CA ALA A 307 -4.11 3.10 0.67
C ALA A 307 -3.21 2.60 -0.49
N VAL A 308 -3.07 1.28 -0.63
CA VAL A 308 -2.30 0.70 -1.75
C VAL A 308 -2.98 0.97 -3.09
N MET A 309 -4.30 0.79 -3.19
CA MET A 309 -5.04 1.10 -4.43
C MET A 309 -4.85 2.56 -4.87
N PHE A 310 -4.86 3.48 -3.90
CA PHE A 310 -4.64 4.89 -4.18
C PHE A 310 -3.21 5.17 -4.65
N GLU A 311 -2.20 4.57 -4.02
CA GLU A 311 -0.79 4.70 -4.42
C GLU A 311 -0.55 4.12 -5.82
N ASN A 312 -0.97 2.87 -6.06
CA ASN A 312 -0.77 2.21 -7.36
C ASN A 312 -1.36 3.05 -8.49
N LEU A 313 -2.53 3.63 -8.26
CA LEU A 313 -3.17 4.47 -9.25
C LEU A 313 -2.44 5.81 -9.45
N LEU A 314 -1.87 6.40 -8.40
CA LEU A 314 -1.00 7.57 -8.56
C LEU A 314 0.21 7.25 -9.46
N ILE A 315 0.84 6.09 -9.27
CA ILE A 315 1.96 5.64 -10.11
C ILE A 315 1.52 5.44 -11.57
N ILE A 316 0.38 4.79 -11.78
CA ILE A 316 -0.23 4.59 -13.10
C ILE A 316 -0.53 5.93 -13.78
N PHE A 317 -1.09 6.90 -13.05
CA PHE A 317 -1.30 8.25 -13.59
C PHE A 317 0.02 8.93 -13.95
N PHE A 318 1.05 8.80 -13.11
CA PHE A 318 2.36 9.40 -13.37
C PHE A 318 3.00 8.85 -14.65
N GLU A 319 2.89 7.54 -14.88
CA GLU A 319 3.36 6.91 -16.12
C GLU A 319 2.50 7.32 -17.32
N ALA A 320 1.16 7.23 -17.21
CA ALA A 320 0.25 7.49 -18.32
C ALA A 320 0.31 8.94 -18.82
N PHE A 321 0.56 9.91 -17.94
CA PHE A 321 0.73 11.33 -18.28
C PHE A 321 2.18 11.71 -18.61
N SER A 322 3.09 10.75 -18.64
CA SER A 322 4.47 10.98 -19.03
C SER A 322 4.61 11.14 -20.55
N ALA A 323 5.78 11.59 -20.99
CA ALA A 323 6.09 11.69 -22.43
C ALA A 323 6.16 10.33 -23.14
N ASN A 324 6.17 9.20 -22.42
CA ASN A 324 6.22 7.86 -23.01
C ASN A 324 4.90 7.49 -23.71
N TYR A 325 3.80 8.13 -23.33
CA TYR A 325 2.45 7.81 -23.82
C TYR A 325 1.72 9.06 -24.29
N THR A 326 1.05 8.96 -25.43
CA THR A 326 0.19 10.04 -25.92
C THR A 326 -1.25 9.76 -25.54
N LEU A 327 -1.77 10.50 -24.56
CA LEU A 327 -3.19 10.49 -24.22
C LEU A 327 -3.94 11.53 -25.07
N TYR A 328 -4.60 11.08 -26.14
CA TYR A 328 -5.42 11.97 -26.98
C TYR A 328 -6.61 12.58 -26.23
N PHE A 329 -7.17 11.83 -25.26
CA PHE A 329 -8.34 12.24 -24.48
C PHE A 329 -8.07 12.09 -22.97
N PRO A 330 -7.22 12.93 -22.37
CA PRO A 330 -6.81 12.77 -20.96
C PRO A 330 -7.99 12.87 -19.98
N TRP A 331 -9.03 13.64 -20.31
CA TRP A 331 -10.23 13.75 -19.48
C TRP A 331 -11.07 12.47 -19.45
N VAL A 332 -11.10 11.71 -20.55
CA VAL A 332 -11.79 10.41 -20.62
C VAL A 332 -11.03 9.39 -19.78
N TYR A 333 -9.70 9.39 -19.87
CA TYR A 333 -8.84 8.60 -19.00
C TYR A 333 -9.08 8.94 -17.52
N ILE A 334 -9.02 10.22 -17.13
CA ILE A 334 -9.30 10.66 -15.76
C ILE A 334 -10.71 10.27 -15.31
N ALA A 335 -11.72 10.34 -16.18
CA ALA A 335 -13.09 9.95 -15.83
C ALA A 335 -13.21 8.44 -15.59
N ALA A 336 -12.48 7.61 -16.35
CA ALA A 336 -12.47 6.16 -16.18
C ALA A 336 -11.71 5.72 -14.91
N TYR A 337 -10.55 6.32 -14.65
CA TYR A 337 -9.67 5.95 -13.53
C TYR A 337 -9.98 6.72 -12.24
N GLY A 338 -10.55 7.93 -12.32
CA GLY A 338 -10.85 8.80 -11.18
C GLY A 338 -11.70 8.14 -10.07
N PRO A 339 -12.73 7.33 -10.38
CA PRO A 339 -13.44 6.54 -9.38
C PRO A 339 -12.52 5.63 -8.55
N TYR A 340 -11.47 5.07 -9.16
CA TYR A 340 -10.49 4.21 -8.47
C TYR A 340 -9.53 5.01 -7.58
N MET A 341 -9.43 6.34 -7.71
CA MET A 341 -8.76 7.17 -6.71
C MET A 341 -9.73 7.56 -5.59
N LEU A 342 -10.94 7.98 -5.97
CA LEU A 342 -11.92 8.51 -5.04
C LEU A 342 -12.46 7.45 -4.08
N MET A 343 -12.81 6.28 -4.60
CA MET A 343 -13.44 5.21 -3.81
C MET A 343 -12.54 4.68 -2.69
N PRO A 344 -11.25 4.39 -2.93
CA PRO A 344 -10.32 4.07 -1.85
C PRO A 344 -10.20 5.17 -0.79
N ILE A 345 -10.14 6.45 -1.16
CA ILE A 345 -10.10 7.55 -0.18
C ILE A 345 -11.35 7.53 0.71
N LEU A 346 -12.54 7.46 0.10
CA LEU A 346 -13.81 7.41 0.84
C LEU A 346 -13.88 6.19 1.77
N LEU A 347 -13.38 5.05 1.29
CA LEU A 347 -13.32 3.79 2.04
C LEU A 347 -12.33 3.85 3.21
N ALA A 348 -11.17 4.48 3.01
CA ALA A 348 -10.18 4.73 4.07
C ALA A 348 -10.77 5.67 5.14
N ILE A 349 -11.35 6.80 4.74
CA ILE A 349 -12.02 7.75 5.64
C ILE A 349 -13.09 7.04 6.47
N ARG A 350 -13.96 6.27 5.80
CA ARG A 350 -15.03 5.48 6.41
C ARG A 350 -14.53 4.53 7.50
N MET A 351 -13.37 3.91 7.29
CA MET A 351 -12.76 2.96 8.22
C MET A 351 -11.90 3.62 9.30
N ILE A 352 -11.28 4.76 9.03
CA ILE A 352 -10.41 5.47 9.98
C ILE A 352 -11.24 6.16 11.05
N ILE A 353 -12.32 6.88 10.68
CA ILE A 353 -13.09 7.74 11.59
C ILE A 353 -13.60 6.98 12.82
N LYS A 354 -14.10 5.76 12.66
CA LYS A 354 -14.68 4.98 13.76
C LYS A 354 -13.90 3.70 14.03
N PRO A 355 -13.48 3.44 15.28
CA PRO A 355 -12.89 2.15 15.66
C PRO A 355 -13.83 0.96 15.43
N ASP A 356 -15.14 1.17 15.62
CA ASP A 356 -16.20 0.23 15.27
C ASP A 356 -17.00 0.82 14.10
N PRO A 357 -16.61 0.50 12.84
CA PRO A 357 -17.18 1.16 11.67
C PRO A 357 -18.68 0.92 11.57
N PHE A 358 -19.21 -0.19 12.08
CA PHE A 358 -20.58 -0.64 11.81
C PHE A 358 -21.59 -0.32 12.91
N SER A 359 -21.17 0.42 13.93
CA SER A 359 -22.00 0.78 15.08
C SER A 359 -22.73 2.12 14.91
N LYS A 360 -23.81 2.30 15.68
CA LYS A 360 -24.56 3.58 15.81
C LYS A 360 -23.74 4.73 16.40
N GLY A 361 -22.60 4.47 17.04
CA GLY A 361 -21.87 5.47 17.84
C GLY A 361 -21.55 6.76 17.09
N THR A 362 -21.85 7.91 17.72
CA THR A 362 -21.57 9.26 17.21
C THR A 362 -20.07 9.54 17.14
N ILE A 363 -19.69 10.43 16.20
CA ILE A 363 -18.31 10.84 15.89
C ILE A 363 -17.62 11.54 17.09
N PHE A 364 -18.41 11.99 18.06
CA PHE A 364 -17.94 12.56 19.32
C PHE A 364 -18.73 11.96 20.48
N SER A 365 -18.11 11.05 21.23
CA SER A 365 -18.39 11.02 22.66
C SER A 365 -17.89 12.36 23.18
N LYS A 366 -18.78 13.30 23.49
CA LYS A 366 -18.42 14.51 24.23
C LYS A 366 -17.62 14.05 25.46
N ASN A 367 -16.35 14.42 25.52
CA ASN A 367 -15.58 14.34 26.76
C ASN A 367 -16.37 15.13 27.81
N LYS A 368 -16.88 14.44 28.82
CA LYS A 368 -17.14 14.99 30.13
C LYS A 368 -16.27 14.22 31.10
#